data_AF-A0A435BJU1-F1
#
_entry.id   AF-A0A435BJU1-F1
#
_cell.length_a   1.000
_cell.length_b   1.000
_cell.length_c   1.000
_cell.angle_alpha   90.00
_cell.angle_beta   90.00
_cell.angle_gamma   90.00
#
_symmetry.space_group_name_H-M   'P 1'
#
loop_
_entity.id
_entity.type
_entity.pdbx_description
1 polymer ?
#
loop_
_entity_poly.entity_id
_entity_poly.type
_entity_poly.pdbx_seq_one_letter_code
_entity_poly.pdbx_strand_id
1 'polypeptide(L)'
;MASAFLANRDGTQVRKHNVDHAFKRLLEHVGIARRDDGRRTPCLHALRHTAAVHRLTSWYRDGADVQRLLPALSTYLGHADLDGTSVYLSMTPELLHEASACFDRYVNGGHHA
;
A
#
# COMPACT_ATOMS: atom_id res chain seq x y z
N MET A 1 17.06 -13.99 27.07
CA MET A 1 16.40 -14.43 25.82
C MET A 1 15.61 -13.26 25.27
N ALA A 2 15.69 -12.98 23.96
CA ALA A 2 14.89 -11.94 23.34
C ALA A 2 13.41 -12.35 23.39
N SER A 3 12.56 -11.51 23.99
CA SER A 3 11.11 -11.70 24.00
C SER A 3 10.54 -11.28 22.65
N ALA A 4 9.57 -12.03 22.12
CA ALA A 4 8.90 -11.66 20.88
C ALA A 4 7.99 -10.44 21.12
N PHE A 5 8.07 -9.42 20.27
CA PHE A 5 7.17 -8.25 20.35
C PHE A 5 5.70 -8.65 20.19
N LEU A 6 5.42 -9.58 19.26
CA LEU A 6 4.11 -10.22 19.12
C LEU A 6 4.21 -11.66 19.63
N ALA A 7 3.65 -11.90 20.80
CA ALA A 7 3.67 -13.18 21.48
C ALA A 7 2.26 -13.68 21.82
N ASN A 8 2.11 -15.00 21.84
CA ASN A 8 0.96 -15.67 22.44
C ASN A 8 0.99 -15.50 23.97
N ARG A 9 -0.10 -15.88 24.66
CA ARG A 9 -0.19 -15.80 26.13
C ARG A 9 0.86 -16.64 26.86
N ASP A 10 1.39 -17.68 26.21
CA ASP A 10 2.46 -18.54 26.71
C ASP A 10 3.88 -17.98 26.42
N GLY A 11 3.99 -16.77 25.87
CA GLY A 11 5.25 -16.11 25.52
C GLY A 11 5.87 -16.57 24.20
N THR A 12 5.26 -17.53 23.50
CA THR A 12 5.77 -18.00 22.20
C THR A 12 5.46 -17.00 21.07
N GLN A 13 6.30 -16.97 20.04
CA GLN A 13 6.08 -16.08 18.89
C GLN A 13 4.77 -16.41 18.16
N VAL A 14 4.00 -15.37 17.83
CA VAL A 14 2.82 -15.54 16.97
C VAL A 14 3.24 -15.99 15.57
N ARG A 15 2.71 -17.13 15.13
CA ARG A 15 3.01 -17.69 13.81
C ARG A 15 2.16 -17.02 12.72
N LYS A 16 2.74 -16.80 11.54
CA LYS A 16 2.07 -16.16 10.40
C LYS A 16 0.71 -16.80 10.05
N HIS A 17 0.62 -18.12 10.03
CA HIS A 17 -0.63 -18.81 9.69
C HIS A 17 -1.77 -18.52 10.68
N ASN A 18 -1.47 -18.32 11.96
CA ASN A 18 -2.48 -17.95 12.96
C ASN A 18 -3.01 -16.54 12.69
N VAL A 19 -2.13 -15.60 12.33
CA VAL A 19 -2.51 -14.24 11.94
C VAL A 19 -3.37 -14.26 10.68
N ASP A 20 -2.95 -15.00 9.65
CA ASP A 20 -3.71 -15.12 8.40
C ASP A 20 -5.11 -15.71 8.65
N HIS A 21 -5.22 -16.73 9.52
CA HIS A 21 -6.50 -17.34 9.88
C HIS A 21 -7.39 -16.38 10.69
N ALA A 22 -6.83 -15.68 11.66
CA ALA A 22 -7.56 -14.66 12.42
C ALA A 22 -8.06 -13.53 11.52
N PHE A 23 -7.25 -13.10 10.56
CA PHE A 23 -7.64 -12.06 9.59
C PHE A 23 -8.77 -12.53 8.67
N LYS A 24 -8.72 -13.76 8.17
CA LYS A 24 -9.84 -14.34 7.39
C LYS A 24 -11.15 -14.34 8.17
N ARG A 25 -11.12 -14.79 9.42
CA ARG A 25 -12.30 -14.76 10.30
C ARG A 25 -12.83 -13.34 10.52
N LEU A 26 -11.95 -12.34 10.62
CA LEU A 26 -12.34 -10.94 10.72
C LEU A 26 -13.06 -10.48 9.46
N LEU A 27 -12.51 -10.79 8.28
CA LEU A 27 -13.12 -10.45 6.99
C LEU A 27 -14.52 -11.07 6.85
N GLU A 28 -14.68 -12.34 7.22
CA GLU A 28 -15.97 -13.03 7.25
C GLU A 28 -16.96 -12.32 8.19
N HIS A 29 -16.51 -11.94 9.38
CA HIS A 29 -17.34 -11.28 10.38
C HIS A 29 -17.87 -9.91 9.92
N VAL A 30 -17.09 -9.16 9.13
CA VAL A 30 -17.51 -7.86 8.57
C VAL A 30 -18.15 -7.99 7.19
N GLY A 31 -18.43 -9.21 6.71
CA GLY A 31 -19.09 -9.46 5.43
C GLY A 31 -18.22 -9.21 4.20
N ILE A 32 -16.90 -9.16 4.35
CA ILE A 32 -15.94 -9.04 3.24
C ILE A 32 -15.58 -10.45 2.76
N ALA A 33 -16.41 -11.00 1.88
CA ALA A 33 -16.18 -12.31 1.28
C ALA A 33 -15.37 -12.22 -0.03
N ARG A 34 -14.73 -13.34 -0.39
CA ARG A 34 -14.18 -13.53 -1.74
C ARG A 34 -15.33 -13.40 -2.74
N ARG A 35 -15.18 -12.53 -3.72
CA ARG A 35 -16.09 -12.43 -4.85
C ARG A 35 -15.66 -13.44 -5.92
N ASP A 36 -16.63 -14.11 -6.54
CA ASP A 36 -16.37 -15.07 -7.62
C ASP A 36 -16.00 -14.40 -8.96
N ASP A 37 -15.82 -13.07 -8.96
CA ASP A 37 -15.40 -12.25 -10.09
C ASP A 37 -13.89 -12.33 -10.38
N GLY A 38 -13.21 -13.35 -9.87
CA GLY A 38 -11.77 -13.54 -10.03
C GLY A 38 -10.90 -12.59 -9.17
N ARG A 39 -11.49 -11.73 -8.33
CA ARG A 39 -10.71 -10.86 -7.44
C ARG A 39 -10.04 -11.68 -6.34
N ARG A 40 -8.78 -11.32 -6.07
CA ARG A 40 -7.98 -11.92 -5.01
C ARG A 40 -8.65 -11.64 -3.65
N THR A 41 -8.77 -12.67 -2.80
CA THR A 41 -9.23 -12.50 -1.42
C THR A 41 -8.33 -11.51 -0.68
N PRO A 42 -8.89 -10.50 0.03
CA PRO A 42 -8.09 -9.62 0.85
C PRO A 42 -7.22 -10.43 1.82
N CYS A 43 -5.93 -10.14 1.83
CA CYS A 43 -4.97 -10.74 2.74
C CYS A 43 -4.33 -9.65 3.60
N LEU A 44 -3.61 -10.04 4.65
CA LEU A 44 -2.95 -9.06 5.52
C LEU A 44 -2.02 -8.11 4.74
N HIS A 45 -1.40 -8.62 3.66
CA HIS A 45 -0.55 -7.82 2.76
C HIS A 45 -1.33 -6.74 1.99
N ALA A 46 -2.66 -6.89 1.81
CA ALA A 46 -3.49 -5.85 1.21
C ALA A 46 -3.53 -4.56 2.05
N LEU A 47 -3.31 -4.65 3.38
CA LEU A 47 -3.20 -3.46 4.23
C LEU A 47 -1.97 -2.62 3.88
N ARG A 48 -0.86 -3.29 3.56
CA ARG A 48 0.35 -2.60 3.07
C ARG A 48 0.09 -1.90 1.75
N HIS A 49 -0.58 -2.57 0.80
CA HIS A 49 -0.95 -1.95 -0.46
C HIS A 49 -1.86 -0.72 -0.24
N THR A 50 -2.86 -0.87 0.62
CA THR A 50 -3.80 0.20 0.99
C THR A 50 -3.06 1.40 1.60
N ALA A 51 -2.15 1.16 2.55
CA ALA A 51 -1.34 2.21 3.16
C ALA A 51 -0.46 2.98 2.13
N ALA A 52 0.14 2.27 1.17
CA ALA A 52 0.93 2.90 0.11
C ALA A 52 0.06 3.79 -0.79
N VAL A 53 -1.12 3.30 -1.22
CA VAL A 53 -2.07 4.07 -2.02
C VAL A 53 -2.55 5.32 -1.28
N HIS A 54 -2.96 5.20 -0.01
CA HIS A 54 -3.37 6.36 0.78
C HIS A 54 -2.24 7.39 0.93
N ARG A 55 -1.00 6.94 1.14
CA ARG A 55 0.14 7.84 1.26
C ARG A 55 0.41 8.60 -0.04
N LEU A 56 0.46 7.90 -1.17
CA LEU A 56 0.66 8.52 -2.48
C LEU A 56 -0.47 9.50 -2.80
N THR A 57 -1.72 9.11 -2.54
CA THR A 57 -2.90 9.97 -2.74
C THR A 57 -2.79 11.26 -1.92
N SER A 58 -2.38 11.17 -0.65
CA SER A 58 -2.13 12.37 0.18
C SER A 58 -1.07 13.26 -0.45
N TRP A 59 0.08 12.71 -0.84
CA TRP A 59 1.16 13.51 -1.41
C TRP A 59 0.76 14.23 -2.70
N TYR A 60 0.00 13.58 -3.57
CA TYR A 60 -0.52 14.25 -4.76
C TYR A 60 -1.48 15.39 -4.40
N ARG A 61 -2.40 15.17 -3.45
CA ARG A 61 -3.34 16.20 -2.98
C ARG A 61 -2.64 17.38 -2.31
N ASP A 62 -1.56 17.11 -1.60
CA ASP A 62 -0.75 18.11 -0.91
C ASP A 62 0.23 18.84 -1.86
N GLY A 63 0.26 18.47 -3.16
CA GLY A 63 1.18 19.02 -4.15
C GLY A 63 2.65 18.69 -3.89
N ALA A 64 2.93 17.64 -3.11
CA ALA A 64 4.28 17.22 -2.78
C ALA A 64 4.99 16.62 -4.02
N ASP A 65 6.31 16.70 -4.02
CA ASP A 65 7.12 16.06 -5.06
C ASP A 65 7.17 14.54 -4.85
N VAL A 66 6.17 13.85 -5.40
CA VAL A 66 6.03 12.40 -5.29
C VAL A 66 7.26 11.68 -5.83
N GLN A 67 7.89 12.17 -6.90
CA GLN A 67 9.05 11.53 -7.51
C GLN A 67 10.25 11.51 -6.54
N ARG A 68 10.45 12.61 -5.79
CA ARG A 68 11.48 12.67 -4.74
C ARG A 68 11.14 11.84 -3.51
N LEU A 69 9.86 11.60 -3.23
CA LEU A 69 9.39 10.86 -2.05
C LEU A 69 9.24 9.35 -2.28
N LEU A 70 9.15 8.90 -3.54
CA LEU A 70 9.03 7.49 -3.90
C LEU A 70 10.14 6.60 -3.34
N PRO A 71 11.43 6.99 -3.36
CA PRO A 71 12.49 6.19 -2.75
C PRO A 71 12.28 5.98 -1.24
N ALA A 72 11.87 7.02 -0.53
CA ALA A 72 11.59 6.93 0.91
C ALA A 72 10.40 5.99 1.20
N LEU A 73 9.35 6.04 0.37
CA LEU A 73 8.24 5.10 0.46
C LEU A 73 8.70 3.66 0.17
N SER A 74 9.55 3.47 -0.84
CA SER A 74 10.11 2.16 -1.18
C SER A 74 10.89 1.56 -0.02
N THR A 75 11.75 2.35 0.63
CA THR A 75 12.48 1.94 1.84
C THR A 75 11.55 1.64 3.01
N TYR A 76 10.54 2.47 3.25
CA TYR A 76 9.56 2.25 4.32
C TYR A 76 8.79 0.94 4.13
N LEU A 77 8.43 0.66 2.89
CA LEU A 77 7.83 -0.60 2.50
C LEU A 77 8.90 -1.72 2.65
N GLY A 78 10.16 -1.46 2.37
CA GLY A 78 11.19 -2.51 2.34
C GLY A 78 11.15 -3.27 1.03
N HIS A 79 10.91 -2.56 -0.07
CA HIS A 79 11.15 -3.09 -1.41
C HIS A 79 12.65 -3.01 -1.74
N ALA A 80 13.13 -4.02 -2.46
CA ALA A 80 14.52 -4.07 -2.90
C ALA A 80 14.78 -3.14 -4.10
N ASP A 81 13.74 -2.85 -4.88
CA ASP A 81 13.78 -1.98 -6.05
C ASP A 81 12.60 -0.98 -6.04
N LEU A 82 12.67 0.02 -6.92
CA LEU A 82 11.60 1.01 -7.08
C LEU A 82 10.41 0.46 -7.87
N ASP A 83 10.60 -0.60 -8.65
CA ASP A 83 9.55 -1.23 -9.46
C ASP A 83 8.44 -1.83 -8.58
N GLY A 84 8.82 -2.40 -7.43
CA GLY A 84 7.84 -2.84 -6.42
C GLY A 84 6.98 -1.71 -5.85
N THR A 85 7.43 -0.45 -5.96
CA THR A 85 6.70 0.74 -5.49
C THR A 85 5.98 1.47 -6.63
N SER A 86 6.52 1.44 -7.85
CA SER A 86 5.93 2.11 -9.02
C SER A 86 4.55 1.53 -9.39
N VAL A 87 4.31 0.24 -9.11
CA VAL A 87 3.00 -0.41 -9.28
C VAL A 87 1.87 0.33 -8.55
N TYR A 88 2.17 1.03 -7.46
CA TYR A 88 1.15 1.76 -6.73
C TYR A 88 0.63 2.98 -7.48
N LEU A 89 1.41 3.58 -8.38
CA LEU A 89 1.03 4.78 -9.13
C LEU A 89 -0.17 4.54 -10.06
N SER A 90 -0.39 3.29 -10.47
CA SER A 90 -1.47 2.89 -11.38
C SER A 90 -2.60 2.13 -10.67
N MET A 91 -2.59 2.06 -9.34
CA MET A 91 -3.39 1.09 -8.60
C MET A 91 -4.83 1.54 -8.31
N THR A 92 -5.14 2.82 -8.49
CA THR A 92 -6.51 3.37 -8.35
C THR A 92 -6.80 4.45 -9.39
N PRO A 93 -8.05 4.56 -9.90
CA PRO A 93 -8.43 5.63 -10.82
C PRO A 93 -8.17 7.03 -10.28
N GLU A 94 -8.38 7.23 -8.98
CA GLU A 94 -8.17 8.52 -8.31
C GLU A 94 -6.69 8.92 -8.36
N LEU A 95 -5.79 7.99 -8.04
CA LEU A 95 -4.36 8.26 -8.08
C LEU A 95 -3.86 8.48 -9.51
N LEU A 96 -4.38 7.71 -10.46
CA LEU A 96 -4.07 7.87 -11.88
C LEU A 96 -4.52 9.25 -12.38
N HIS A 97 -5.69 9.72 -11.94
CA HIS A 97 -6.20 11.04 -12.27
C HIS A 97 -5.28 12.15 -11.74
N GLU A 98 -4.87 12.07 -10.47
CA GLU A 98 -3.94 13.05 -9.89
C GLU A 98 -2.57 13.04 -10.59
N ALA A 99 -2.03 11.84 -10.89
CA ALA A 99 -0.79 11.70 -11.64
C ALA A 99 -0.90 12.28 -13.06
N SER A 100 -2.03 12.05 -13.75
CA SER A 100 -2.32 12.63 -15.06
C SER A 100 -2.36 14.15 -15.00
N ALA A 101 -3.03 14.73 -14.00
CA ALA A 101 -3.09 16.19 -13.83
C ALA A 101 -1.70 16.80 -13.59
N CYS A 102 -0.83 16.12 -12.84
CA CYS A 102 0.58 16.52 -12.71
C CYS A 102 1.32 16.49 -14.04
N PHE A 103 1.13 15.42 -14.82
CA PHE A 103 1.74 15.28 -16.14
C PHE A 103 1.25 16.37 -17.12
N ASP A 104 -0.05 16.66 -17.15
CA ASP A 104 -0.63 17.71 -17.98
C ASP A 104 -0.04 19.09 -17.63
N ARG A 105 0.17 19.38 -16.34
CA ARG A 105 0.84 20.62 -15.91
C ARG A 105 2.31 20.67 -16.36
N TYR A 106 3.02 19.55 -16.31
CA TYR A 106 4.40 19.47 -16.77
C TYR A 106 4.49 19.72 -18.30
N VAL A 107 3.65 19.06 -19.08
CA VAL A 107 3.65 19.19 -20.55
C VAL A 107 3.18 20.58 -20.99
N ASN A 108 2.15 21.13 -20.37
CA ASN A 108 1.58 22.42 -20.75
C ASN A 108 2.29 23.63 -20.09
N GLY A 109 3.03 23.41 -18.99
CA GLY A 109 3.77 24.42 -18.25
C GLY A 109 5.27 24.48 -18.58
N GLY A 110 5.76 23.66 -19.53
CA GLY A 110 7.16 23.56 -19.94
C GLY A 110 7.76 24.76 -20.68
N HIS A 111 7.31 25.98 -20.39
CA HIS A 111 7.91 27.24 -20.85
C HIS A 111 8.33 28.14 -19.69
N HIS A 112 9.09 27.63 -18.72
CA HIS A 112 9.83 28.51 -17.79
C HIS A 112 11.20 27.91 -17.41
N ALA A 113 12.23 28.52 -18.02
CA ALA A 113 13.65 28.63 -17.66
C ALA A 113 14.47 27.34 -17.42
#